data_AF-A0A5S4T6W6-F1
#
_entry.id   AF-A0A5S4T6W6-F1
#
_cell.length_a   1.000
_cell.length_b   1.000
_cell.length_c   1.000
_cell.angle_alpha   90.00
_cell.angle_beta   90.00
_cell.angle_gamma   90.00
#
_symmetry.space_group_name_H-M   'P 1'
#
loop_
_entity.id
_entity.type
_entity.pdbx_description
1 polymer ?
#
loop_
_entity_poly.entity_id
_entity_poly.type
_entity_poly.pdbx_seq_one_letter_code
_entity_poly.pdbx_strand_id
1 'polypeptide(L)'
;IKKLSADNVRLNVTAVYTIEQVKEITEAVTEGVPTYVSVFAGRIADTGVDPLPLMKEAVKVTHSKDGVKLLWASCRELFNVIQADEIGADIITCPADVVKKVNTNLGRDINELSVDTVKGFAKDIQSSGLSIL
;
A
#
# COMPACT_ATOMS: atom_id res chain seq x y z
N ILE A 1 13.51 19.53 1.82
CA ILE A 1 14.05 18.44 0.97
C ILE A 1 15.45 18.81 0.49
N LYS A 2 15.62 19.74 -0.46
CA LYS A 2 16.93 20.17 -1.02
C LYS A 2 18.06 20.33 0.01
N LYS A 3 17.86 21.17 1.04
CA LYS A 3 18.87 21.40 2.09
C LYS A 3 19.31 20.10 2.79
N LEU A 4 18.36 19.35 3.35
CA LEU A 4 18.64 18.11 4.06
C LEU A 4 19.29 17.05 3.15
N SER A 5 18.85 16.96 1.89
CA SER A 5 19.46 16.05 0.92
C SER A 5 20.89 16.46 0.56
N ALA A 6 21.17 17.75 0.41
CA ALA A 6 22.52 18.25 0.17
C ALA A 6 23.45 18.00 1.37
N ASP A 7 22.90 17.97 2.58
CA ASP A 7 23.58 17.56 3.82
C ASP A 7 23.69 16.02 3.97
N ASN A 8 23.38 15.26 2.92
CA ASN A 8 23.42 13.79 2.86
C ASN A 8 22.54 13.08 3.92
N VAL A 9 21.46 13.73 4.36
CA VAL A 9 20.49 13.16 5.30
C VAL A 9 19.52 12.26 4.53
N ARG A 10 19.31 11.02 5.01
CA ARG A 10 18.27 10.11 4.49
C ARG A 10 16.88 10.69 4.72
N LEU A 11 16.04 10.70 3.69
CA LEU A 11 14.72 11.32 3.75
C LEU A 11 13.58 10.29 3.59
N ASN A 12 12.46 10.58 4.25
CA ASN A 12 11.15 10.01 3.92
C ASN A 12 10.18 11.18 3.76
N VAL A 13 9.80 11.48 2.51
CA VAL A 13 8.86 12.56 2.19
C VAL A 13 7.46 11.97 2.14
N THR A 14 6.58 12.46 3.02
CA THR A 14 5.24 11.89 3.28
C THR A 14 4.12 12.83 2.86
N ALA A 15 2.88 12.37 3.00
CA ALA A 15 1.67 13.10 2.60
C ALA A 15 1.69 13.53 1.11
N VAL A 16 2.14 12.63 0.24
CA VAL A 16 2.18 12.85 -1.22
C VAL A 16 0.93 12.24 -1.86
N TYR A 17 0.28 12.99 -2.75
CA TYR A 17 -1.02 12.64 -3.36
C TYR A 17 -1.05 12.82 -4.88
N THR A 18 -0.21 13.68 -5.47
CA THR A 18 -0.22 13.93 -6.92
C THR A 18 1.10 13.54 -7.57
N ILE A 19 1.07 13.31 -8.88
CA ILE A 19 2.28 12.97 -9.62
C ILE A 19 3.23 14.18 -9.77
N GLU A 20 2.69 15.39 -9.80
CA GLU A 20 3.47 16.63 -9.79
C GLU A 20 4.30 16.73 -8.51
N GLN A 21 3.70 16.42 -7.35
CA GLN A 21 4.45 16.37 -6.09
C GLN A 21 5.57 15.32 -6.15
N VAL A 22 5.31 14.13 -6.71
CA VAL A 22 6.35 13.11 -6.87
C VAL A 22 7.50 13.63 -7.73
N LYS A 23 7.21 14.27 -8.88
CA LYS A 23 8.21 14.89 -9.77
C LYS A 23 9.03 15.95 -9.05
N GLU A 24 8.37 16.91 -8.39
CA GLU A 24 9.04 17.98 -7.64
C GLU A 24 9.93 17.45 -6.51
N ILE A 25 9.46 16.41 -5.80
CA ILE A 25 10.22 15.77 -4.72
C ILE A 25 11.45 15.07 -5.30
N THR A 26 11.29 14.23 -6.33
CA THR A 26 12.39 13.53 -6.99
C THR A 26 13.41 14.54 -7.51
N GLU A 27 12.99 15.61 -8.19
CA GLU A 27 13.88 16.67 -8.68
C GLU A 27 14.63 17.37 -7.54
N ALA A 28 13.98 17.58 -6.39
CA ALA A 28 14.58 18.25 -5.23
C ALA A 28 15.60 17.41 -4.45
N VAL A 29 15.67 16.09 -4.67
CA VAL A 29 16.64 15.20 -4.01
C VAL A 29 17.98 15.25 -4.76
N THR A 30 19.06 15.34 -3.99
CA THR A 30 20.44 15.19 -4.49
C THR A 30 20.65 13.74 -4.91
N GLU A 31 21.17 13.54 -6.13
CA GLU A 31 21.43 12.20 -6.71
C GLU A 31 22.19 11.28 -5.73
N GLY A 32 21.73 10.04 -5.59
CA GLY A 32 22.36 9.03 -4.74
C GLY A 32 21.99 9.11 -3.25
N VAL A 33 21.32 10.17 -2.79
CA VAL A 33 20.92 10.29 -1.38
C VAL A 33 19.67 9.44 -1.12
N PRO A 34 19.72 8.46 -0.19
CA PRO A 34 18.60 7.57 0.05
C PRO A 34 17.34 8.33 0.46
N THR A 35 16.29 8.24 -0.36
CA THR A 35 15.03 8.95 -0.15
C THR A 35 13.84 8.07 -0.50
N TYR A 36 12.85 8.03 0.39
CA TYR A 36 11.54 7.47 0.08
C TYR A 36 10.54 8.57 -0.25
N VAL A 37 9.78 8.36 -1.32
CA VAL A 37 8.60 9.17 -1.65
C VAL A 37 7.36 8.37 -1.27
N SER A 38 6.71 8.76 -0.17
CA SER A 38 5.56 8.04 0.41
C SER A 38 4.24 8.58 -0.14
N VAL A 39 3.68 7.90 -1.14
CA VAL A 39 2.41 8.26 -1.78
C VAL A 39 1.23 7.57 -1.07
N PHE A 40 0.22 8.35 -0.68
CA PHE A 40 -0.91 7.87 0.12
C PHE A 40 -2.01 7.28 -0.78
N ALA A 41 -1.68 6.20 -1.48
CA ALA A 41 -2.55 5.56 -2.48
C ALA A 41 -3.94 5.21 -1.93
N GLY A 42 -4.03 4.70 -0.69
CA GLY A 42 -5.34 4.41 -0.10
C GLY A 42 -6.18 5.67 0.17
N ARG A 43 -5.58 6.80 0.53
CA ARG A 43 -6.34 8.06 0.68
C ARG A 43 -6.78 8.62 -0.67
N ILE A 44 -6.01 8.39 -1.74
CA ILE A 44 -6.45 8.71 -3.10
C ILE A 44 -7.67 7.84 -3.43
N ALA A 45 -7.61 6.54 -3.17
CA ALA A 45 -8.74 5.62 -3.37
C ALA A 45 -9.98 5.99 -2.53
N ASP A 46 -9.81 6.49 -1.31
CA ASP A 46 -10.93 6.96 -0.46
C ASP A 46 -11.72 8.12 -1.11
N THR A 47 -11.15 8.80 -2.11
CA THR A 47 -11.84 9.86 -2.89
C THR A 47 -12.63 9.32 -4.09
N GLY A 48 -12.56 8.01 -4.35
CA GLY A 48 -13.16 7.37 -5.53
C GLY A 48 -12.28 7.37 -6.79
N VAL A 49 -11.04 7.87 -6.68
CA VAL A 49 -10.05 7.85 -7.77
C VAL A 49 -9.23 6.58 -7.71
N ASP A 50 -9.08 5.87 -8.83
CA ASP A 50 -8.15 4.74 -8.93
C ASP A 50 -6.69 5.24 -8.76
N PRO A 51 -5.96 4.82 -7.72
CA PRO A 51 -4.59 5.26 -7.50
C PRO A 51 -3.59 4.58 -8.44
N LEU A 52 -3.92 3.45 -9.09
CA LEU A 52 -2.95 2.65 -9.84
C LEU A 52 -2.28 3.40 -11.00
N PRO A 53 -2.98 4.18 -11.85
CA PRO A 53 -2.32 4.95 -12.91
C PRO A 53 -1.27 5.91 -12.36
N LEU A 54 -1.61 6.63 -11.27
CA LEU A 54 -0.69 7.55 -10.60
C LEU A 54 0.50 6.80 -9.99
N MET A 55 0.25 5.70 -9.29
CA MET A 55 1.30 4.90 -8.66
C MET A 55 2.26 4.30 -9.70
N LYS A 56 1.76 3.83 -10.85
CA LYS A 56 2.59 3.35 -11.97
C LYS A 56 3.48 4.45 -12.54
N GLU A 57 2.98 5.68 -12.67
CA GLU A 57 3.82 6.81 -13.08
C GLU A 57 4.82 7.19 -11.99
N ALA A 58 4.40 7.15 -10.72
CA ALA A 58 5.25 7.46 -9.58
C ALA A 58 6.46 6.51 -9.51
N VAL A 59 6.28 5.21 -9.77
CA VAL A 59 7.40 4.24 -9.88
C VAL A 59 8.42 4.73 -10.90
N LYS A 60 7.97 5.02 -12.14
CA LYS A 60 8.85 5.50 -13.22
C LYS A 60 9.60 6.77 -12.85
N VAL A 61 8.91 7.74 -12.24
CA VAL A 61 9.51 9.01 -11.82
C VAL A 61 10.52 8.80 -10.69
N THR A 62 10.21 7.98 -9.69
CA THR A 62 11.16 7.73 -8.60
C THR A 62 12.39 6.96 -9.08
N HIS A 63 12.23 5.97 -9.96
CA HIS A 63 13.32 5.16 -10.49
C HIS A 63 14.18 5.89 -11.53
N SER A 64 13.79 7.10 -11.96
CA SER A 64 14.62 7.92 -12.85
C SER A 64 15.75 8.65 -12.13
N LYS A 65 15.86 8.51 -10.81
CA LYS A 65 16.90 9.14 -9.98
C LYS A 65 17.46 8.13 -8.98
N ASP A 66 18.78 7.97 -8.99
CA ASP A 66 19.47 7.06 -8.09
C ASP A 66 19.25 7.47 -6.63
N GLY A 67 18.97 6.48 -5.79
CA GLY A 67 18.71 6.68 -4.36
C GLY A 67 17.27 7.03 -4.01
N VAL A 68 16.42 7.35 -4.98
CA VAL A 68 14.99 7.62 -4.76
C VAL A 68 14.16 6.35 -4.98
N LYS A 69 13.26 6.06 -4.04
CA LYS A 69 12.41 4.87 -4.05
C LYS A 69 10.96 5.23 -3.77
N LEU A 70 10.03 4.53 -4.41
CA LEU A 70 8.61 4.69 -4.15
C LEU A 70 8.22 3.89 -2.90
N LEU A 71 7.47 4.53 -2.00
CA LEU A 71 6.83 3.87 -0.86
C LEU A 71 5.31 3.99 -0.99
N TRP A 72 4.63 2.86 -1.19
CA TRP A 72 3.18 2.78 -1.13
C TRP A 72 2.72 2.93 0.32
N ALA A 73 2.08 4.06 0.62
CA ALA A 73 1.55 4.37 1.94
C ALA A 73 0.02 4.27 1.99
N SER A 74 -0.52 4.25 3.21
CA SER A 74 -1.96 4.18 3.45
C SER A 74 -2.63 2.92 2.86
N CYS A 75 -1.98 1.76 2.93
CA CYS A 75 -2.57 0.49 2.52
C CYS A 75 -3.90 0.21 3.26
N ARG A 76 -4.93 -0.21 2.52
CA ARG A 76 -6.28 -0.49 3.04
C ARG A 76 -6.58 -1.99 3.07
N GLU A 77 -6.12 -2.72 2.07
CA GLU A 77 -6.51 -4.10 1.83
C GLU A 77 -5.31 -4.95 1.45
N LEU A 78 -5.41 -6.26 1.65
CA LEU A 78 -4.43 -7.24 1.19
C LEU A 78 -4.12 -7.05 -0.30
N PHE A 79 -5.15 -6.81 -1.11
CA PHE A 79 -4.99 -6.66 -2.55
C PHE A 79 -4.10 -5.47 -2.94
N ASN A 80 -3.99 -4.43 -2.10
CA ASN A 80 -3.04 -3.33 -2.34
C ASN A 80 -1.58 -3.80 -2.28
N VAL A 81 -1.27 -4.86 -1.54
CA VAL A 81 0.08 -5.47 -1.51
C VAL A 81 0.40 -6.09 -2.87
N ILE A 82 -0.56 -6.78 -3.47
CA ILE A 82 -0.43 -7.37 -4.80
C ILE A 82 -0.26 -6.27 -5.85
N GLN A 83 -1.11 -5.24 -5.78
CA GLN A 83 -1.01 -4.07 -6.66
C GLN A 83 0.34 -3.36 -6.56
N ALA A 84 0.88 -3.21 -5.35
CA ALA A 84 2.19 -2.59 -5.15
C ALA A 84 3.32 -3.43 -5.76
N ASP A 85 3.26 -4.76 -5.61
CA ASP A 85 4.20 -5.70 -6.22
C ASP A 85 4.13 -5.68 -7.75
N GLU A 86 2.93 -5.75 -8.32
CA GLU A 86 2.68 -5.75 -9.77
C GLU A 86 3.23 -4.51 -10.49
N ILE A 87 3.21 -3.35 -9.82
CA ILE A 87 3.73 -2.11 -10.40
C ILE A 87 5.22 -1.89 -10.11
N GLY A 88 5.85 -2.73 -9.27
CA GLY A 88 7.24 -2.58 -8.87
C GLY A 88 7.49 -1.46 -7.86
N ALA A 89 6.56 -1.21 -6.94
CA ALA A 89 6.82 -0.30 -5.83
C ALA A 89 7.91 -0.89 -4.91
N ASP A 90 8.89 -0.07 -4.49
CA ASP A 90 10.03 -0.58 -3.72
C ASP A 90 9.64 -1.04 -2.30
N ILE A 91 8.66 -0.36 -1.70
CA ILE A 91 8.19 -0.61 -0.34
C ILE A 91 6.68 -0.40 -0.28
N ILE A 92 5.97 -1.24 0.47
CA ILE A 92 4.62 -0.95 0.95
C ILE A 92 4.57 -0.99 2.48
N THR A 93 3.95 0.01 3.10
CA THR A 93 3.67 -0.01 4.55
C THR A 93 2.21 -0.35 4.79
N CYS A 94 1.98 -1.36 5.64
CA CYS A 94 0.66 -1.93 5.89
C CYS A 94 0.28 -1.87 7.37
N PRO A 95 -1.00 -1.62 7.71
CA PRO A 95 -1.52 -1.91 9.03
C PRO A 95 -1.35 -3.39 9.41
N ALA A 96 -1.28 -3.68 10.71
CA ALA A 96 -1.02 -5.04 11.20
C ALA A 96 -2.10 -6.06 10.78
N ASP A 97 -3.36 -5.64 10.63
CA ASP A 97 -4.44 -6.52 10.17
C ASP A 97 -4.27 -6.92 8.70
N VAL A 98 -3.79 -6.00 7.85
CA VAL A 98 -3.45 -6.30 6.45
C VAL A 98 -2.30 -7.29 6.39
N VAL A 99 -1.22 -7.07 7.16
CA VAL A 99 -0.08 -8.00 7.22
C VAL A 99 -0.54 -9.39 7.68
N LYS A 100 -1.42 -9.46 8.69
CA LYS A 100 -2.00 -10.73 9.14
C LYS A 100 -2.78 -11.41 8.01
N LYS A 101 -3.63 -10.67 7.29
CA LYS A 101 -4.38 -11.21 6.14
C LYS A 101 -3.43 -11.73 5.06
N VAL A 102 -2.34 -11.02 4.74
CA VAL A 102 -1.33 -11.50 3.77
C VAL A 102 -0.78 -12.86 4.20
N ASN A 103 -0.38 -12.99 5.47
CA ASN A 103 0.21 -14.22 5.99
C ASN A 103 -0.76 -15.40 6.08
N THR A 104 -2.08 -15.16 6.17
CA THR A 104 -3.07 -16.23 6.38
C THR A 104 -3.97 -16.51 5.19
N ASN A 105 -4.20 -15.52 4.32
CA ASN A 105 -5.21 -15.62 3.25
C ASN A 105 -4.60 -15.62 1.85
N LEU A 106 -3.35 -15.20 1.66
CA LEU A 106 -2.74 -15.18 0.34
C LEU A 106 -2.63 -16.61 -0.21
N GLY A 107 -3.19 -16.84 -1.40
CA GLY A 107 -3.20 -18.15 -2.06
C GLY A 107 -4.22 -19.16 -1.51
N ARG A 108 -5.11 -18.76 -0.59
CA ARG A 108 -6.19 -19.63 -0.10
C ARG A 108 -7.17 -19.98 -1.21
N ASP A 109 -7.63 -21.23 -1.25
CA ASP A 109 -8.64 -21.67 -2.21
C ASP A 109 -9.99 -20.97 -1.96
N ILE A 110 -10.50 -20.31 -2.98
CA ILE A 110 -11.78 -19.60 -2.94
C ILE A 110 -12.97 -20.55 -2.76
N ASN A 111 -12.84 -21.82 -3.16
CA ASN A 111 -13.91 -22.80 -3.01
C ASN A 111 -14.12 -23.19 -1.53
N GLU A 112 -13.06 -23.14 -0.72
CA GLU A 112 -13.14 -23.39 0.72
C GLU A 112 -13.83 -22.24 1.48
N LEU A 113 -13.80 -21.02 0.92
CA LEU A 113 -14.43 -19.84 1.56
C LEU A 113 -15.92 -20.03 1.77
N SER A 114 -16.62 -20.63 0.81
CA SER A 114 -18.06 -20.92 0.93
C SER A 114 -18.34 -21.86 2.10
N VAL A 115 -17.55 -22.93 2.22
CA VAL A 115 -17.69 -23.92 3.30
C VAL A 115 -17.41 -23.28 4.66
N ASP A 116 -16.34 -22.50 4.77
CA ASP A 116 -15.98 -21.86 6.03
C ASP A 116 -16.96 -20.76 6.44
N THR A 117 -17.57 -20.08 5.47
CA THR A 117 -18.65 -19.12 5.72
C THR A 117 -19.87 -19.82 6.32
N VAL A 118 -20.31 -20.95 5.74
CA VAL A 118 -21.45 -21.71 6.26
C VAL A 118 -21.16 -22.27 7.66
N LYS A 119 -19.94 -22.77 7.91
CA LYS A 119 -19.52 -23.18 9.25
C LYS A 119 -19.54 -22.02 10.24
N GLY A 120 -19.12 -20.82 9.81
CA GLY A 120 -19.21 -19.59 10.59
C GLY A 120 -20.65 -19.27 11.00
N PHE A 121 -21.57 -19.24 10.04
CA PHE A 121 -23.00 -19.04 10.31
C PHE A 121 -23.57 -20.08 11.28
N ALA A 122 -23.23 -21.37 11.10
CA ALA A 122 -23.68 -22.42 12.00
C ALA A 122 -23.17 -22.20 13.45
N LYS A 123 -21.91 -21.77 13.60
CA LYS A 123 -21.31 -21.45 14.90
C LYS A 123 -21.98 -20.24 15.55
N ASP A 124 -22.25 -19.19 14.79
CA ASP A 124 -22.92 -17.99 15.28
C ASP A 124 -24.34 -18.32 15.76
N ILE A 125 -25.11 -19.10 15.00
CA ILE A 125 -26.44 -19.59 15.38
C ILE A 125 -26.37 -20.40 16.68
N GLN A 126 -25.45 -21.36 16.79
CA GLN A 126 -25.27 -22.15 18.03
C GLN A 126 -24.94 -21.27 19.23
N SER A 127 -24.14 -20.22 19.04
CA SER A 127 -23.76 -19.29 20.12
C SER A 127 -24.87 -18.30 20.50
N SER A 128 -25.85 -18.08 19.62
CA SER A 128 -26.93 -17.10 19.82
C SER A 128 -27.99 -17.55 20.85
N GLY A 129 -28.05 -18.84 21.18
CA GLY A 129 -29.08 -19.39 22.08
C GLY A 129 -30.48 -19.46 21.47
N LEU A 130 -30.63 -19.23 20.16
CA LEU A 130 -31.91 -19.38 19.46
C LEU A 130 -32.25 -20.88 19.31
N SER A 131 -33.37 -21.31 19.88
CA SER A 131 -33.97 -22.64 19.66
C SER A 131 -35.23 -22.52 18.82
N ILE A 132 -35.41 -23.41 17.84
CA ILE A 132 -36.70 -23.60 17.19
C ILE A 132 -37.57 -24.38 18.19
N LEU A 133 -38.71 -23.78 18.59
CA LEU A 133 -39.72 -24.34 19.50
C LEU A 133 -40.24 -25.71 19.03
#